data_AF-A0A925LLN2-F1
#
_entry.id   AF-A0A925LLN2-F1
#
_cell.length_a   1.000
_cell.length_b   1.000
_cell.length_c   1.000
_cell.angle_alpha   90.00
_cell.angle_beta   90.00
_cell.angle_gamma   90.00
#
_symmetry.space_group_name_H-M   'P 1'
#
loop_
_entity.id
_entity.type
_entity.pdbx_description
1 polymer ?
#
loop_
_entity_poly.entity_id
_entity_poly.type
_entity_poly.pdbx_seq_one_letter_code
_entity_poly.pdbx_strand_id
1 'polypeptide(L)'
;AELRAFRAPDGSPYKLVALPWPTARFDQAAHRLPATYANFLVINGAVLVPTYRDPENDRRALELIGQAFPDREAVGIDCLPLLEQHGSLHCVTMQLPQGVLA
;
A
#
# COMPACT_ATOMS: atom_id res chain seq x y z
N ALA A 1 -15.00 -9.83 7.46
CA ALA A 1 -15.41 -11.25 7.66
C ALA A 1 -15.14 -12.08 6.41
N GLU A 2 -15.35 -11.53 5.21
CA GLU A 2 -15.26 -12.22 3.93
C GLU A 2 -13.87 -12.80 3.62
N LEU A 3 -12.79 -12.03 3.79
CA LEU A 3 -11.42 -12.49 3.50
C LEU A 3 -11.01 -13.75 4.29
N ARG A 4 -11.58 -13.98 5.48
CA ARG A 4 -11.29 -15.18 6.29
C ARG A 4 -11.87 -16.47 5.68
N ALA A 5 -12.86 -16.35 4.80
CA ALA A 5 -13.46 -17.49 4.10
C ALA A 5 -12.64 -17.93 2.89
N PHE A 6 -11.75 -17.07 2.37
CA PHE A 6 -10.95 -17.40 1.18
C PHE A 6 -9.89 -18.45 1.47
N ARG A 7 -9.54 -19.22 0.43
CA ARG A 7 -8.53 -20.27 0.45
C ARG A 7 -7.55 -20.10 -0.70
N ALA A 8 -6.30 -20.43 -0.44
CA ALA A 8 -5.26 -20.53 -1.45
C ALA A 8 -5.50 -21.75 -2.36
N PRO A 9 -4.82 -21.86 -3.52
CA PRO A 9 -5.00 -22.98 -4.44
C PRO A 9 -4.76 -24.37 -3.82
N ASP A 10 -3.96 -24.45 -2.77
CA ASP A 10 -3.69 -25.68 -2.01
C ASP A 10 -4.75 -25.99 -0.93
N GLY A 11 -5.80 -25.15 -0.82
CA GLY A 11 -6.87 -25.28 0.16
C GLY A 11 -6.57 -24.68 1.53
N SER A 12 -5.37 -24.16 1.77
CA SER A 12 -5.03 -23.51 3.05
C SER A 12 -5.67 -22.11 3.20
N PRO A 13 -5.93 -21.61 4.42
CA PRO A 13 -6.43 -20.26 4.62
C PRO A 13 -5.34 -19.21 4.35
N TYR A 14 -5.71 -18.06 3.79
CA TYR A 14 -4.76 -16.94 3.64
C TYR A 14 -4.33 -16.38 4.99
N LYS A 15 -3.04 -16.04 5.12
CA LYS A 15 -2.53 -15.22 6.21
C LYS A 15 -3.01 -13.78 6.01
N LEU A 16 -3.84 -13.28 6.93
CA LEU A 16 -4.36 -11.92 6.87
C LEU A 16 -3.48 -10.98 7.72
N VAL A 17 -2.87 -9.99 7.08
CA VAL A 17 -2.13 -8.90 7.74
C VAL A 17 -2.98 -7.64 7.63
N ALA A 18 -3.49 -7.15 8.76
CA ALA A 18 -4.36 -5.98 8.79
C ALA A 18 -3.53 -4.69 8.74
N LEU A 19 -3.71 -3.90 7.69
CA LEU A 19 -3.10 -2.56 7.60
C LEU A 19 -3.88 -1.54 8.42
N PRO A 20 -3.21 -0.55 9.04
CA PRO A 20 -3.89 0.53 9.74
C PRO A 20 -4.69 1.39 8.77
N TRP A 21 -5.73 2.06 9.26
CA TRP A 21 -6.35 3.16 8.52
C TRP A 21 -5.51 4.42 8.74
N PRO A 22 -5.16 5.17 7.68
CA PRO A 22 -4.62 6.52 7.87
C PRO A 22 -5.64 7.40 8.59
N THR A 23 -5.14 8.39 9.33
CA THR A 23 -5.97 9.48 9.86
C THR A 23 -6.76 10.13 8.72
N ALA A 24 -8.05 10.39 8.96
CA ALA A 24 -8.91 10.97 7.94
C ALA A 24 -8.35 12.31 7.45
N ARG A 25 -8.20 12.44 6.13
CA ARG A 25 -7.76 13.67 5.46
C ARG A 25 -8.88 14.20 4.60
N PHE A 26 -8.90 15.52 4.41
CA PHE A 26 -9.93 16.23 3.67
C PHE A 26 -9.29 17.27 2.75
N ASP A 27 -9.93 17.54 1.62
CA ASP A 27 -9.54 18.62 0.71
C ASP A 27 -10.03 19.99 1.23
N GLN A 28 -9.76 21.05 0.47
CA GLN A 28 -10.19 22.41 0.80
C GLN A 28 -11.72 22.59 0.81
N ALA A 29 -12.45 21.73 0.11
CA ALA A 29 -13.92 21.71 0.06
C ALA A 29 -14.53 20.77 1.10
N ALA A 30 -13.73 20.27 2.06
CA ALA A 30 -14.12 19.34 3.12
C ALA A 30 -14.59 17.95 2.61
N HIS A 31 -14.23 17.55 1.39
CA HIS A 31 -14.43 16.19 0.92
C HIS A 31 -13.36 15.26 1.49
N ARG A 32 -13.76 14.06 1.91
CA ARG A 32 -12.84 13.06 2.46
C ARG A 32 -11.95 12.50 1.34
N LEU A 33 -10.64 12.57 1.55
CA LEU A 33 -9.65 12.01 0.63
C LEU A 33 -9.45 10.50 0.85
N PRO A 34 -9.24 9.71 -0.22
CA PRO A 34 -9.20 8.25 -0.16
C PRO A 34 -7.82 7.69 0.24
N ALA A 35 -7.28 8.12 1.38
CA ALA A 35 -5.96 7.66 1.85
C ALA A 35 -5.97 6.17 2.20
N THR A 36 -4.98 5.40 1.72
CA THR A 36 -4.85 3.97 2.03
C THR A 36 -3.44 3.43 1.83
N TYR A 37 -2.91 2.75 2.85
CA TYR A 37 -1.62 2.06 2.75
C TYR A 37 -1.64 0.83 1.83
N ALA A 38 -2.81 0.35 1.43
CA ALA A 38 -2.93 -0.78 0.51
C ALA A 38 -2.54 -0.45 -0.94
N ASN A 39 -2.33 0.84 -1.28
CA ASN A 39 -1.94 1.28 -2.62
C ASN A 39 -0.41 1.32 -2.83
N PHE A 40 0.30 0.33 -2.26
CA PHE A 40 1.75 0.18 -2.39
C PHE A 40 2.16 -0.42 -3.74
N LEU A 41 3.43 -0.24 -4.13
CA LEU A 41 4.02 -0.83 -5.33
C LEU A 41 5.15 -1.77 -4.97
N VAL A 42 5.08 -3.01 -5.48
CA VAL A 42 6.16 -3.98 -5.36
C VAL A 42 7.09 -3.84 -6.57
N ILE A 43 8.38 -3.60 -6.32
CA ILE A 43 9.43 -3.52 -7.35
C ILE A 43 10.57 -4.47 -7.02
N ASN A 44 11.50 -4.69 -7.96
CA ASN A 44 12.67 -5.53 -7.71
C ASN A 44 13.45 -5.03 -6.48
N GLY A 45 13.56 -5.87 -5.46
CA GLY A 45 14.28 -5.57 -4.21
C GLY A 45 13.54 -4.71 -3.18
N ALA A 46 12.39 -4.10 -3.50
CA ALA A 46 11.71 -3.19 -2.58
C ALA A 46 10.18 -3.19 -2.70
N VAL A 47 9.51 -2.62 -1.70
CA VAL A 47 8.10 -2.29 -1.70
C VAL A 47 7.94 -0.82 -1.34
N LEU A 48 7.44 -0.03 -2.29
CA LEU A 48 7.19 1.39 -2.09
C LEU A 48 5.82 1.57 -1.44
N VAL A 49 5.81 2.08 -0.21
CA VAL A 49 4.61 2.26 0.62
C VAL A 49 4.23 3.74 0.63
N PRO A 50 2.98 4.11 0.29
CA PRO A 50 2.56 5.49 0.39
C PRO A 50 2.50 5.92 1.86
N THR A 51 3.00 7.12 2.15
CA THR A 51 2.89 7.76 3.47
C THR A 51 2.07 9.05 3.36
N TYR A 52 1.46 9.46 4.46
CA TYR A 52 0.49 10.55 4.48
C TYR A 52 0.76 11.55 5.61
N ARG A 53 2.01 11.70 6.04
CA ARG A 53 2.41 12.53 7.18
C ARG A 53 1.56 12.21 8.42
N ASP A 54 1.41 10.91 8.67
CA ASP A 54 0.75 10.32 9.81
C ASP A 54 1.75 9.39 10.49
N PRO A 55 2.69 9.92 11.29
CA PRO A 55 3.91 9.20 11.68
C PRO A 55 3.65 7.85 12.36
N GLU A 56 2.58 7.74 13.15
CA GLU A 56 2.23 6.49 13.83
C GLU A 56 1.73 5.44 12.84
N ASN A 57 0.77 5.80 11.98
CA ASN A 57 0.19 4.86 11.03
C ASN A 57 1.13 4.57 9.85
N ASP A 58 1.92 5.56 9.40
CA ASP A 58 2.94 5.42 8.36
C ASP A 58 3.99 4.39 8.80
N ARG A 59 4.53 4.53 10.03
CA ARG A 59 5.48 3.57 10.60
C ARG A 59 4.87 2.17 10.71
N ARG A 60 3.65 2.08 11.25
CA ARG A 60 2.96 0.78 11.41
C ARG A 60 2.68 0.10 10.07
N ALA A 61 2.32 0.86 9.04
CA ALA A 61 2.11 0.35 7.70
C ALA A 61 3.42 -0.19 7.10
N LEU A 62 4.51 0.56 7.20
CA LEU A 62 5.85 0.13 6.76
C LEU A 62 6.27 -1.17 7.44
N GLU A 63 6.11 -1.29 8.76
CA GLU A 63 6.44 -2.49 9.52
C GLU A 63 5.64 -3.72 9.06
N LEU A 64 4.32 -3.58 8.91
CA LEU A 64 3.44 -4.68 8.52
C LEU A 64 3.67 -5.11 7.07
N ILE A 65 3.91 -4.16 6.17
CA ILE A 65 4.23 -4.46 4.77
C ILE A 65 5.61 -5.12 4.69
N GLY A 66 6.62 -4.62 5.41
CA GLY A 66 7.94 -5.26 5.49
C GLY A 66 7.85 -6.71 5.98
N GLN A 67 7.02 -6.99 6.99
CA GLN A 67 6.77 -8.36 7.46
C GLN A 67 6.10 -9.26 6.39
N ALA A 68 5.33 -8.68 5.48
CA ALA A 68 4.70 -9.41 4.38
C ALA A 68 5.67 -9.67 3.20
N PHE A 69 6.75 -8.89 3.09
CA PHE A 69 7.78 -8.98 2.05
C PHE A 69 9.19 -9.05 2.66
N PRO A 70 9.54 -10.14 3.37
CA PRO A 70 10.77 -10.21 4.18
C PRO A 70 12.08 -10.03 3.37
N ASP A 71 12.06 -10.37 2.07
CA ASP A 71 13.21 -10.26 1.18
C ASP A 71 13.27 -8.92 0.41
N ARG A 72 12.46 -7.93 0.81
CA ARG A 72 12.38 -6.61 0.15
C ARG A 72 12.44 -5.48 1.17
N GLU A 73 13.09 -4.39 0.79
CA GLU A 73 13.10 -3.17 1.58
C GLU A 73 11.75 -2.44 1.50
N ALA A 74 11.13 -2.14 2.64
CA ALA A 74 9.93 -1.31 2.69
C ALA A 74 10.32 0.18 2.72
N VAL A 75 10.00 0.93 1.66
CA VAL A 75 10.40 2.33 1.49
C VAL A 75 9.17 3.24 1.51
N GLY A 76 9.14 4.20 2.43
CA GLY A 76 8.03 5.17 2.54
C GLY A 76 8.15 6.32 1.54
N ILE A 77 7.07 6.66 0.84
CA ILE A 77 7.01 7.74 -0.14
C ILE A 77 5.87 8.70 0.22
N ASP A 78 6.16 9.98 0.45
CA ASP A 78 5.12 11.00 0.73
C ASP A 78 4.18 11.14 -0.47
N CYS A 79 2.97 10.59 -0.33
CA CYS A 79 1.96 10.56 -1.37
C CYS A 79 0.85 11.59 -1.14
N LEU A 80 1.04 12.54 -0.23
CA LEU A 80 0.05 13.58 0.02
C LEU A 80 -0.32 14.37 -1.25
N PRO A 81 0.63 14.74 -2.14
CA PRO A 81 0.28 15.42 -3.40
C PRO A 81 -0.56 14.55 -4.35
N LEU A 82 -0.32 13.24 -4.39
CA LEU A 82 -1.14 12.31 -5.20
C LEU A 82 -2.54 12.14 -4.60
N LEU A 83 -2.62 12.11 -3.27
CA LEU A 83 -3.86 11.97 -2.53
C LEU A 83 -4.81 13.16 -2.78
N GLU A 84 -4.28 14.37 -2.90
CA GLU A 84 -5.07 15.57 -3.26
C GLU A 84 -5.71 15.44 -4.66
N GLN A 85 -5.14 14.62 -5.54
CA GLN A 85 -5.72 14.26 -6.84
C GLN A 85 -6.49 12.93 -6.80
N HIS A 86 -6.90 12.50 -5.60
CA HIS A 86 -7.71 11.28 -5.35
C HIS A 86 -7.02 9.96 -5.73
N GLY A 87 -5.70 9.97 -5.95
CA GLY A 87 -4.90 8.81 -6.26
C GLY A 87 -3.89 8.47 -5.16
N SER A 88 -3.12 7.40 -5.37
CA SER A 88 -1.92 7.13 -4.58
C SER A 88 -0.87 6.43 -5.43
N LEU A 89 0.18 5.88 -4.80
CA LEU A 89 1.42 5.49 -5.47
C LEU A 89 1.22 4.45 -6.59
N HIS A 90 0.53 3.35 -6.31
CA HIS A 90 0.32 2.30 -7.31
C HIS A 90 -0.45 2.81 -8.54
N CYS A 91 -1.40 3.73 -8.35
CA CYS A 91 -2.28 4.23 -9.42
C CYS A 91 -1.53 4.95 -10.56
N VAL A 92 -0.33 5.48 -10.29
CA VAL A 92 0.45 6.26 -11.28
C VAL A 92 1.61 5.45 -11.86
N THR A 93 1.61 4.12 -11.66
CA THR A 93 2.72 3.25 -12.03
C THR A 93 2.25 2.07 -12.86
N MET A 94 3.14 1.54 -13.70
CA MET A 94 2.92 0.33 -14.46
C MET A 94 4.20 -0.50 -14.50
N GLN A 95 4.15 -1.71 -13.97
CA GLN A 95 5.26 -2.65 -14.00
C GLN A 95 5.32 -3.39 -15.33
N LEU A 96 6.52 -3.44 -15.92
CA LEU A 96 6.81 -4.24 -17.09
C LEU A 96 7.79 -5.34 -16.68
N PRO A 97 7.41 -6.62 -16.80
CA PRO A 97 8.31 -7.73 -16.52
C PRO A 97 9.56 -7.69 -17.40
N GLN A 98 10.67 -8.21 -16.88
CA GLN A 98 11.89 -8.34 -17.65
C GLN A 98 11.63 -9.18 -18.92
N GLY A 99 12.10 -8.69 -20.07
CA GLY A 99 11.95 -9.35 -21.37
C GLY A 99 10.66 -9.05 -22.13
N VAL A 100 9.79 -8.16 -21.62
CA VAL A 100 8.53 -7.78 -22.30
C VAL A 100 8.73 -6.68 -23.35
N LEU A 101 9.73 -5.82 -23.18
CA LEU A 101 10.11 -4.82 -24.18
C LEU A 101 11.27 -5.34 -25.04
N ALA A 102 11.18 -5.08 -26.34
CA ALA A 102 12.14 -5.49 -27.36
C ALA A 102 13.45 -4.68 -27.32
#